data_AF-A0A538B9B2-F1
#
_entry.id   AF-A0A538B9B2-F1
#
_cell.length_a   1.000
_cell.length_b   1.000
_cell.length_c   1.000
_cell.angle_alpha   90.00
_cell.angle_beta   90.00
_cell.angle_gamma   90.00
#
_symmetry.space_group_name_H-M   'P 1'
#
loop_
_entity.id
_entity.type
_entity.pdbx_description
1 polymer ?
#
loop_
_entity_poly.entity_id
_entity_poly.type
_entity_poly.pdbx_seq_one_letter_code
_entity_poly.pdbx_strand_id
1 'polypeptide(L)'
;MAKRASYSIDVSQFAQEGASLAAQMKAAGVTTVICACDPLIEITFSQAADGQQYHPEWFVTSFYDPQGRETSQNEWSHALTAPPIAFPPRAERESYKVFKMARPNADPAEKYFDLAYQNAVYLFSALQNAGPNLNPLTFQHGVFSMPRSGLGEWGTWSGGANAFDPQVDAALAYWDPNRPANFDGVKGAWVPCEGGRYFAIDDPSTYGTPHTQVHCFGQ
;
A
#
# COMPACT_ATOMS: atom_id res chain seq x y z
N MET A 1 10.77 22.75 -8.35
CA MET A 1 10.15 23.55 -7.26
C MET A 1 9.17 22.65 -6.53
N ALA A 2 9.00 22.80 -5.21
CA ALA A 2 8.04 21.99 -4.44
C ALA A 2 6.73 22.77 -4.23
N LYS A 3 5.59 22.12 -4.45
CA LYS A 3 4.26 22.68 -4.21
C LYS A 3 3.47 21.72 -3.33
N ARG A 4 2.85 22.25 -2.28
CA ARG A 4 1.83 21.55 -1.50
C ARG A 4 0.45 22.04 -1.93
N ALA A 5 -0.48 21.12 -2.08
CA ALA A 5 -1.89 21.39 -2.24
C ALA A 5 -2.70 20.52 -1.29
N SER A 6 -3.93 20.93 -1.01
CA SER A 6 -4.85 20.22 -0.12
C SER A 6 -6.20 20.09 -0.82
N TYR A 7 -6.95 19.08 -0.40
CA TYR A 7 -8.33 18.82 -0.79
C TYR A 7 -9.12 18.53 0.49
N SER A 8 -10.44 18.67 0.44
CA SER A 8 -11.33 18.29 1.54
C SER A 8 -11.68 16.81 1.43
N ILE A 9 -12.02 16.10 2.52
CA ILE A 9 -12.56 14.73 2.42
C ILE A 9 -14.08 14.82 2.21
N ASP A 10 -14.47 15.31 1.02
CA ASP A 10 -15.85 15.37 0.54
C ASP A 10 -15.92 14.75 -0.87
N VAL A 11 -16.43 13.52 -0.95
CA VAL A 11 -16.52 12.74 -2.21
C VAL A 11 -17.28 13.50 -3.29
N SER A 12 -18.23 14.36 -2.93
CA SER A 12 -18.99 15.15 -3.91
C SER A 12 -18.13 16.19 -4.64
N GLN A 13 -16.99 16.58 -4.05
CA GLN A 13 -16.07 17.59 -4.57
C GLN A 13 -14.86 16.99 -5.31
N PHE A 14 -14.58 15.69 -5.15
CA PHE A 14 -13.33 15.08 -5.62
C PHE A 14 -13.06 15.25 -7.11
N ALA A 15 -14.09 15.25 -7.96
CA ALA A 15 -13.91 15.48 -9.39
C ALA A 15 -13.38 16.92 -9.67
N GLN A 16 -13.98 17.92 -9.03
CA GLN A 16 -13.57 19.31 -9.17
C GLN A 16 -12.22 19.57 -8.50
N GLU A 17 -12.01 19.04 -7.31
CA GLU A 17 -10.74 19.17 -6.58
C GLU A 17 -9.60 18.48 -7.33
N GLY A 18 -9.80 17.27 -7.85
CA GLY A 18 -8.79 16.56 -8.67
C GLY A 18 -8.36 17.37 -9.89
N ALA A 19 -9.30 18.01 -10.60
CA ALA A 19 -8.99 18.90 -11.70
C ALA A 19 -8.21 20.16 -11.27
N SER A 20 -8.58 20.75 -10.13
CA SER A 20 -7.85 21.88 -9.54
C SER A 20 -6.44 21.50 -9.12
N LEU A 21 -6.26 20.31 -8.52
CA LEU A 21 -4.94 19.79 -8.12
C LEU A 21 -4.03 19.62 -9.35
N ALA A 22 -4.52 18.97 -10.41
CA ALA A 22 -3.76 18.82 -11.66
C ALA A 22 -3.34 20.17 -12.26
N ALA A 23 -4.25 21.13 -12.33
CA ALA A 23 -3.94 22.46 -12.86
C ALA A 23 -2.88 23.18 -12.02
N GLN A 24 -3.00 23.12 -10.69
CA GLN A 24 -2.06 23.75 -9.76
C GLN A 24 -0.66 23.12 -9.84
N MET A 25 -0.57 21.79 -9.87
CA MET A 25 0.71 21.08 -9.94
C MET A 25 1.38 21.30 -11.31
N LYS A 26 0.62 21.21 -12.40
CA LYS A 26 1.10 21.50 -13.75
C LYS A 26 1.63 22.93 -13.87
N ALA A 27 0.86 23.92 -13.40
CA ALA A 27 1.26 25.33 -13.45
C ALA A 27 2.51 25.63 -12.60
N ALA A 28 2.71 24.89 -11.51
CA ALA A 28 3.90 24.99 -10.66
C ALA A 28 5.13 24.24 -11.23
N GLY A 29 4.99 23.55 -12.36
CA GLY A 29 6.07 22.75 -12.97
C GLY A 29 6.50 21.58 -12.10
N VAL A 30 5.58 20.99 -11.32
CA VAL A 30 5.85 19.79 -10.52
C VAL A 30 6.00 18.59 -11.45
N THR A 31 7.11 17.86 -11.36
CA THR A 31 7.38 16.68 -12.19
C THR A 31 7.11 15.36 -11.46
N THR A 32 7.01 15.39 -10.13
CA THR A 32 6.77 14.22 -9.29
C THR A 32 5.71 14.57 -8.25
N VAL A 33 4.62 13.81 -8.22
CA VAL A 33 3.53 13.99 -7.26
C VAL A 33 3.64 12.89 -6.20
N ILE A 34 3.79 13.31 -4.94
CA ILE A 34 3.64 12.42 -3.78
C ILE A 34 2.19 12.52 -3.32
N CYS A 35 1.40 11.47 -3.58
CA CYS A 35 0.00 11.38 -3.20
C CYS A 35 -0.19 10.32 -2.10
N ALA A 36 0.08 10.70 -0.86
CA ALA A 36 -0.42 9.97 0.31
C ALA A 36 -1.88 10.40 0.57
N CYS A 37 -2.74 10.11 -0.40
CA CYS A 37 -4.09 10.63 -0.50
C CYS A 37 -5.14 9.56 -0.18
N ASP A 38 -6.40 9.96 -0.07
CA ASP A 38 -7.55 9.05 -0.09
C ASP A 38 -7.63 8.32 -1.45
N PRO A 39 -8.03 7.03 -1.49
CA PRO A 39 -8.07 6.26 -2.73
C PRO A 39 -8.97 6.83 -3.82
N LEU A 40 -9.99 7.62 -3.46
CA LEU A 40 -10.97 8.12 -4.42
C LEU A 40 -10.52 9.43 -5.07
N ILE A 41 -9.89 10.34 -4.32
CA ILE A 41 -9.32 11.57 -4.93
C ILE A 41 -8.19 11.20 -5.90
N GLU A 42 -7.47 10.12 -5.63
CA GLU A 42 -6.41 9.59 -6.48
C GLU A 42 -6.93 9.23 -7.88
N ILE A 43 -8.13 8.64 -7.95
CA ILE A 43 -8.82 8.33 -9.21
C ILE A 43 -9.11 9.62 -10.00
N THR A 44 -9.80 10.59 -9.40
CA THR A 44 -10.21 11.81 -10.12
C THR A 44 -9.02 12.71 -10.46
N PHE A 45 -8.01 12.77 -9.58
CA PHE A 45 -6.80 13.54 -9.80
C PHE A 45 -5.99 12.96 -10.97
N SER A 46 -5.79 11.64 -11.03
CA SER A 46 -5.08 11.00 -12.14
C SER A 46 -5.80 11.17 -13.48
N GLN A 47 -7.12 10.99 -13.51
CA GLN A 47 -7.94 11.20 -14.71
C GLN A 47 -7.89 12.66 -15.19
N ALA A 48 -7.91 13.62 -14.26
CA ALA A 48 -7.80 15.03 -14.61
C ALA A 48 -6.39 15.43 -15.05
N ALA A 49 -5.34 14.83 -14.47
CA ALA A 49 -3.96 15.04 -14.89
C ALA A 49 -3.77 14.62 -16.36
N ASP A 50 -4.20 13.40 -16.70
CA ASP A 50 -4.19 12.87 -18.06
C ASP A 50 -4.96 13.77 -19.04
N GLY A 51 -6.20 14.14 -18.68
CA GLY A 51 -7.05 15.02 -19.50
C GLY A 51 -6.47 16.43 -19.67
N GLN A 52 -5.64 16.89 -18.74
CA GLN A 52 -4.93 18.16 -18.82
C GLN A 52 -3.54 18.03 -19.45
N GLN A 53 -3.15 16.85 -19.95
CA GLN A 53 -1.82 16.55 -20.47
C GLN A 53 -0.73 16.89 -19.43
N TYR A 54 -0.97 16.48 -18.20
CA TYR A 54 -0.04 16.58 -17.09
C TYR A 54 0.37 15.16 -16.69
N HIS A 55 1.59 14.76 -17.08
CA HIS A 55 2.09 13.40 -16.89
C HIS A 55 3.31 13.39 -15.94
N PRO A 56 3.12 13.66 -14.63
CA PRO A 56 4.21 13.55 -13.66
C PRO A 56 4.53 12.07 -13.36
N GLU A 57 5.65 11.86 -12.67
CA GLU A 57 5.88 10.63 -11.92
C GLU A 57 4.97 10.62 -10.68
N TRP A 58 4.43 9.45 -10.33
CA TRP A 58 3.53 9.31 -9.18
C TRP A 58 4.18 8.46 -8.09
N PHE A 59 4.23 8.97 -6.87
CA PHE A 59 4.56 8.19 -5.68
C PHE A 59 3.36 8.17 -4.75
N VAL A 60 2.73 7.01 -4.61
CA VAL A 60 1.37 6.89 -4.05
C VAL A 60 1.30 5.88 -2.92
N THR A 61 0.22 5.94 -2.14
CA THR A 61 -0.19 4.83 -1.29
C THR A 61 -1.03 3.86 -2.12
N SER A 62 -0.57 2.63 -2.33
CA SER A 62 -1.36 1.64 -3.09
C SER A 62 -2.53 1.09 -2.28
N PHE A 63 -3.72 1.07 -2.87
CA PHE A 63 -4.93 0.46 -2.30
C PHE A 63 -5.32 -0.81 -3.05
N TYR A 64 -4.38 -1.75 -3.21
CA TYR A 64 -4.52 -3.02 -3.94
C TYR A 64 -4.63 -2.87 -5.47
N ASP A 65 -4.42 -3.98 -6.16
CA ASP A 65 -4.51 -4.05 -7.63
C ASP A 65 -5.86 -3.54 -8.18
N PRO A 66 -7.02 -3.85 -7.58
CA PRO A 66 -8.28 -3.35 -8.10
C PRO A 66 -8.43 -1.84 -8.11
N GLN A 67 -7.98 -1.13 -7.08
CA GLN A 67 -8.08 0.33 -7.05
C GLN A 67 -7.14 0.96 -8.08
N GLY A 68 -5.93 0.40 -8.27
CA GLY A 68 -4.99 0.88 -9.29
C GLY A 68 -5.52 0.79 -10.72
N ARG A 69 -6.58 0.02 -10.97
CA ARG A 69 -7.28 -0.06 -12.26
C ARG A 69 -8.33 1.03 -12.47
N GLU A 70 -8.75 1.71 -11.40
CA GLU A 70 -9.79 2.75 -11.44
C GLU A 70 -9.22 4.12 -11.83
N THR A 71 -7.91 4.31 -11.67
CA THR A 71 -7.15 5.52 -12.01
C THR A 71 -6.85 5.59 -13.52
N SER A 72 -6.36 6.74 -14.00
CA SER A 72 -5.89 6.82 -15.40
C SER A 72 -4.69 5.89 -15.60
N GLN A 73 -4.83 4.92 -16.50
CA GLN A 73 -3.76 3.97 -16.81
C GLN A 73 -2.60 4.61 -17.59
N ASN A 74 -2.83 5.76 -18.24
CA ASN A 74 -1.76 6.55 -18.83
C ASN A 74 -0.86 7.13 -17.74
N GLU A 75 -1.46 7.69 -16.68
CA GLU A 75 -0.73 8.18 -15.51
C GLU A 75 -0.09 7.04 -14.72
N TRP A 76 -0.85 5.97 -14.46
CA TRP A 76 -0.43 4.89 -13.59
C TRP A 76 0.73 4.09 -14.16
N SER A 77 0.94 4.11 -15.48
CA SER A 77 2.12 3.51 -16.10
C SER A 77 3.47 4.07 -15.58
N HIS A 78 3.46 5.20 -14.86
CA HIS A 78 4.62 5.82 -14.19
C HIS A 78 4.48 5.88 -12.66
N ALA A 79 3.58 5.08 -12.07
CA ALA A 79 3.35 5.09 -10.63
C ALA A 79 4.25 4.12 -9.86
N LEU A 80 4.72 4.59 -8.71
CA LEU A 80 5.51 3.88 -7.71
C LEU A 80 4.78 3.94 -6.36
N THR A 81 4.99 2.93 -5.52
CA THR A 81 4.39 2.89 -4.18
C THR A 81 5.32 2.23 -3.15
N ALA A 82 5.16 2.64 -1.90
CA ALA A 82 5.78 2.05 -0.72
C ALA A 82 4.88 2.25 0.53
N PRO A 83 4.61 1.22 1.35
CA PRO A 83 4.83 -0.20 1.09
C PRO A 83 3.74 -0.78 0.16
N PRO A 84 4.09 -1.48 -0.94
CA PRO A 84 3.13 -2.34 -1.61
C PRO A 84 2.93 -3.62 -0.80
N ILE A 85 1.76 -4.23 -0.98
CA ILE A 85 1.51 -5.60 -0.53
C ILE A 85 1.67 -6.52 -1.74
N ALA A 86 2.76 -7.29 -1.77
CA ALA A 86 2.98 -8.28 -2.81
C ALA A 86 2.19 -9.56 -2.47
N PHE A 87 0.97 -9.67 -2.99
CA PHE A 87 0.15 -10.85 -2.73
C PHE A 87 0.69 -12.08 -3.46
N PRO A 88 0.91 -13.22 -2.75
CA PRO A 88 1.05 -14.48 -3.43
C PRO A 88 -0.29 -14.87 -4.11
N PRO A 89 -0.27 -15.85 -5.03
CA PRO A 89 -1.50 -16.39 -5.60
C PRO A 89 -2.52 -16.73 -4.50
N ARG A 90 -3.81 -16.46 -4.76
CA ARG A 90 -4.88 -16.54 -3.74
C ARG A 90 -4.89 -17.85 -2.94
N ALA A 91 -4.65 -18.99 -3.60
CA ALA A 91 -4.64 -20.31 -2.95
C ALA A 91 -3.47 -20.51 -1.97
N GLU A 92 -2.40 -19.73 -2.12
CA GLU A 92 -1.20 -19.81 -1.29
C GLU A 92 -1.29 -18.92 -0.04
N ARG A 93 -2.22 -17.95 -0.03
CA ARG A 93 -2.40 -17.01 1.08
C ARG A 93 -2.84 -17.70 2.35
N GLU A 94 -2.27 -17.29 3.47
CA GLU A 94 -2.65 -17.78 4.81
C GLU A 94 -4.13 -17.53 5.09
N SER A 95 -4.62 -16.31 4.82
CA SER A 95 -6.02 -15.90 4.95
C SER A 95 -6.98 -16.86 4.24
N TYR A 96 -6.65 -17.27 3.01
CA TYR A 96 -7.47 -18.15 2.20
C TYR A 96 -7.44 -19.58 2.75
N LYS A 97 -6.26 -20.07 3.14
CA LYS A 97 -6.12 -21.39 3.80
C LYS A 97 -6.95 -21.47 5.08
N VAL A 98 -6.88 -20.44 5.94
CA VAL A 98 -7.67 -20.38 7.19
C VAL A 98 -9.17 -20.33 6.89
N PHE A 99 -9.59 -19.55 5.88
CA PHE A 99 -10.99 -19.54 5.47
C PHE A 99 -11.47 -20.93 5.04
N LYS A 100 -10.69 -21.65 4.21
CA LYS A 100 -11.04 -23.00 3.73
C LYS A 100 -11.05 -24.03 4.85
N MET A 101 -10.22 -23.87 5.89
CA MET A 101 -10.31 -24.71 7.10
C MET A 101 -11.66 -24.56 7.80
N ALA A 102 -12.20 -23.34 7.91
CA ALA A 102 -13.49 -23.10 8.54
C ALA A 102 -14.69 -23.36 7.61
N ARG A 103 -14.52 -23.17 6.30
CA ARG A 103 -15.56 -23.27 5.26
C ARG A 103 -15.01 -24.00 4.01
N PRO A 104 -14.87 -25.34 4.03
CA PRO A 104 -14.22 -26.08 2.94
C PRO A 104 -14.88 -25.93 1.56
N ASN A 105 -16.21 -25.81 1.55
CA ASN A 105 -17.03 -25.80 0.32
C ASN A 105 -17.46 -24.39 -0.12
N ALA A 106 -16.83 -23.33 0.43
CA ALA A 106 -17.10 -21.95 0.05
C ALA A 106 -15.79 -21.21 -0.25
N ASP A 107 -15.90 -20.03 -0.85
CA ASP A 107 -14.81 -19.08 -1.03
C ASP A 107 -15.17 -17.74 -0.35
N PRO A 108 -14.17 -16.93 0.05
CA PRO A 108 -14.42 -15.60 0.58
C PRO A 108 -15.16 -14.74 -0.44
N ALA A 109 -16.31 -14.19 -0.03
CA ALA A 109 -17.12 -13.28 -0.84
C ALA A 109 -16.60 -11.84 -0.81
N GLU A 110 -16.05 -11.40 0.32
CA GLU A 110 -15.47 -10.08 0.48
C GLU A 110 -14.14 -9.99 -0.28
N LYS A 111 -13.98 -8.93 -1.08
CA LYS A 111 -12.81 -8.74 -1.94
C LYS A 111 -11.56 -8.50 -1.12
N TYR A 112 -11.67 -7.74 -0.04
CA TYR A 112 -10.56 -7.38 0.85
C TYR A 112 -10.49 -8.27 2.10
N PHE A 113 -10.88 -9.54 2.00
CA PHE A 113 -10.85 -10.47 3.14
C PHE A 113 -9.43 -10.67 3.71
N ASP A 114 -8.39 -10.52 2.89
CA ASP A 114 -6.99 -10.55 3.30
C ASP A 114 -6.68 -9.48 4.36
N LEU A 115 -7.20 -8.27 4.18
CA LEU A 115 -7.05 -7.16 5.13
C LEU A 115 -7.76 -7.45 6.46
N ALA A 116 -8.97 -7.99 6.39
CA ALA A 116 -9.73 -8.37 7.58
C ALA A 116 -8.99 -9.46 8.37
N TYR A 117 -8.42 -10.45 7.68
CA TYR A 117 -7.58 -11.49 8.28
C TYR A 117 -6.37 -10.88 8.99
N GLN A 118 -5.63 -10.00 8.31
CA GLN A 118 -4.41 -9.41 8.89
C GLN A 118 -4.69 -8.57 10.14
N ASN A 119 -5.75 -7.77 10.12
CA ASN A 119 -6.18 -7.01 11.30
C ASN A 119 -6.57 -7.93 12.47
N ALA A 120 -7.21 -9.07 12.18
CA ALA A 120 -7.51 -10.06 13.20
C ALA A 120 -6.23 -10.68 13.78
N VAL A 121 -5.27 -11.09 12.93
CA VAL A 121 -3.97 -11.64 13.38
C VAL A 121 -3.25 -10.64 14.28
N TYR A 122 -3.20 -9.36 13.90
CA TYR A 122 -2.60 -8.31 14.71
C TYR A 122 -3.31 -8.17 16.07
N LEU A 123 -4.63 -8.00 16.05
CA LEU A 123 -5.43 -7.82 17.26
C LEU A 123 -5.28 -9.00 18.22
N PHE A 124 -5.41 -10.23 17.74
CA PHE A 124 -5.28 -11.43 18.58
C PHE A 124 -3.85 -11.63 19.07
N SER A 125 -2.83 -11.20 18.32
CA SER A 125 -1.43 -11.20 18.79
C SER A 125 -1.25 -10.22 19.95
N ALA A 126 -1.79 -9.01 19.84
CA ALA A 126 -1.75 -8.01 20.90
C ALA A 126 -2.51 -8.47 22.17
N LEU A 127 -3.70 -9.05 21.99
CA LEU A 127 -4.51 -9.60 23.10
C LEU A 127 -3.80 -10.74 23.84
N GLN A 128 -3.16 -11.66 23.10
CA GLN A 128 -2.38 -12.74 23.70
C GLN A 128 -1.18 -12.21 24.49
N ASN A 129 -0.47 -11.21 23.96
CA ASN A 129 0.65 -10.58 24.66
C ASN A 129 0.22 -9.75 25.88
N ALA A 130 -0.96 -9.14 25.87
CA ALA A 130 -1.52 -8.43 27.02
C ALA A 130 -1.79 -9.36 28.21
N GLY A 131 -2.07 -10.64 27.94
CA GLY A 131 -2.37 -11.65 28.94
C GLY A 131 -3.76 -11.49 29.57
N PRO A 132 -4.04 -12.20 30.68
CA PRO A 132 -5.39 -12.30 31.25
C PRO A 132 -5.91 -10.99 31.86
N ASN A 133 -5.03 -10.05 32.21
CA ASN A 133 -5.39 -8.76 32.80
C ASN A 133 -5.58 -7.69 31.72
N LEU A 134 -6.57 -7.87 30.84
CA LEU A 134 -6.78 -6.97 29.71
C LEU A 134 -7.29 -5.59 30.14
N ASN A 135 -6.49 -4.56 29.89
CA ASN A 135 -6.83 -3.15 30.02
C ASN A 135 -5.98 -2.35 29.01
N PRO A 136 -6.22 -1.04 28.81
CA PRO A 136 -5.47 -0.26 27.83
C PRO A 136 -3.94 -0.28 28.04
N LEU A 137 -3.47 -0.29 29.29
CA LEU A 137 -2.04 -0.31 29.61
C LEU A 137 -1.41 -1.66 29.29
N THR A 138 -2.07 -2.78 29.64
CA THR A 138 -1.56 -4.12 29.32
C THR A 138 -1.66 -4.44 27.84
N PHE A 139 -2.66 -3.90 27.13
CA PHE A 139 -2.75 -3.97 25.67
C PHE A 139 -1.57 -3.23 25.02
N GLN A 140 -1.33 -1.98 25.41
CA GLN A 140 -0.19 -1.20 24.88
C GLN A 140 1.14 -1.89 25.19
N HIS A 141 1.33 -2.37 26.42
CA HIS A 141 2.50 -3.15 26.78
C HIS A 141 2.65 -4.40 25.91
N GLY A 142 1.56 -5.14 25.70
CA GLY A 142 1.55 -6.34 24.86
C GLY A 142 1.93 -6.06 23.40
N VAL A 143 1.44 -4.96 22.82
CA VAL A 143 1.86 -4.50 21.48
C VAL A 143 3.35 -4.16 21.49
N PHE A 144 3.80 -3.35 22.44
CA PHE A 144 5.18 -2.87 22.50
C PHE A 144 6.19 -3.98 22.83
N SER A 145 5.74 -5.09 23.44
CA SER A 145 6.58 -6.26 23.73
C SER A 145 6.57 -7.33 22.64
N MET A 146 5.85 -7.14 21.53
CA MET A 146 5.82 -8.14 20.45
C MET A 146 7.23 -8.38 19.91
N PRO A 147 7.70 -9.65 19.84
CA PRO A 147 8.99 -9.95 19.26
C PRO A 147 8.97 -9.65 17.76
N ARG A 148 10.15 -9.38 17.19
CA ARG A 148 10.29 -9.28 15.73
C ARG A 148 9.88 -10.60 15.08
N SER A 149 8.95 -10.55 14.13
CA SER A 149 8.52 -11.70 13.35
C SER A 149 9.53 -12.07 12.26
N GLY A 150 9.33 -13.22 11.62
CA GLY A 150 9.90 -13.44 10.29
C GLY A 150 9.18 -12.60 9.24
N LEU A 151 9.73 -12.58 8.01
CA LEU A 151 9.06 -11.97 6.86
C LEU A 151 7.79 -12.76 6.51
N GLY A 152 6.62 -12.11 6.59
CA GLY A 152 5.33 -12.65 6.18
C GLY A 152 4.74 -11.95 4.95
N GLU A 153 3.50 -12.29 4.60
CA GLU A 153 2.77 -11.68 3.46
C GLU A 153 2.58 -10.15 3.59
N TRP A 154 2.73 -9.62 4.81
CA TRP A 154 2.54 -8.22 5.17
C TRP A 154 3.81 -7.56 5.74
N GLY A 155 4.98 -8.08 5.33
CA GLY A 155 6.27 -7.61 5.84
C GLY A 155 6.63 -8.22 7.19
N THR A 156 7.68 -7.66 7.81
CA THR A 156 8.08 -7.99 9.17
C THR A 156 7.35 -7.10 10.16
N TRP A 157 6.90 -7.70 11.26
CA TRP A 157 6.31 -7.00 12.39
C TRP A 157 7.25 -6.97 13.58
N SER A 158 7.24 -5.89 14.34
CA SER A 158 7.97 -5.77 15.60
C SER A 158 7.25 -4.83 16.56
N GLY A 159 7.31 -5.15 17.86
CA GLY A 159 7.06 -4.18 18.91
C GLY A 159 8.24 -3.21 19.09
N GLY A 160 8.15 -2.37 20.11
CA GLY A 160 9.15 -1.36 20.45
C GLY A 160 8.57 -0.24 21.31
N ALA A 161 9.44 0.51 21.98
CA ALA A 161 9.03 1.73 22.67
C ALA A 161 8.54 2.74 21.63
N ASN A 162 7.22 2.86 21.46
CA ASN A 162 6.51 3.63 20.42
C ASN A 162 6.20 2.90 19.10
N ALA A 163 6.14 1.57 19.08
CA ALA A 163 5.63 0.81 17.94
C ALA A 163 4.08 0.89 17.87
N PHE A 164 3.56 2.03 17.40
CA PHE A 164 2.12 2.24 17.17
C PHE A 164 1.63 1.65 15.85
N ASP A 165 2.56 1.29 14.98
CA ASP A 165 2.37 0.45 13.80
C ASP A 165 3.39 -0.70 13.92
N PRO A 166 3.00 -1.97 13.66
CA PRO A 166 3.91 -3.09 13.79
C PRO A 166 4.91 -3.20 12.63
N GLN A 167 4.63 -2.63 11.47
CA GLN A 167 5.40 -2.84 10.26
C GLN A 167 6.73 -2.07 10.32
N VAL A 168 7.83 -2.79 10.16
CA VAL A 168 9.19 -2.22 10.27
C VAL A 168 9.97 -2.23 8.95
N ASP A 169 9.43 -2.87 7.92
CA ASP A 169 10.00 -2.88 6.58
C ASP A 169 8.92 -2.75 5.51
N ALA A 170 9.35 -2.32 4.33
CA ALA A 170 8.51 -2.06 3.18
C ALA A 170 9.20 -2.54 1.91
N ALA A 171 8.44 -3.09 0.97
CA ALA A 171 8.92 -3.23 -0.40
C ALA A 171 8.70 -1.92 -1.18
N LEU A 172 9.20 -1.87 -2.40
CA LEU A 172 8.82 -0.89 -3.42
C LEU A 172 8.11 -1.63 -4.55
N ALA A 173 7.13 -1.01 -5.19
CA ALA A 173 6.50 -1.56 -6.39
C ALA A 173 6.19 -0.46 -7.39
N TYR A 174 6.11 -0.87 -8.66
CA TYR A 174 5.61 -0.05 -9.74
C TYR A 174 4.32 -0.66 -10.30
N TRP A 175 3.49 0.15 -10.95
CA TRP A 175 2.28 -0.35 -11.59
C TRP A 175 2.55 -0.85 -13.01
N ASP A 176 2.05 -2.05 -13.34
CA ASP A 176 2.02 -2.58 -14.70
C ASP A 176 0.56 -2.82 -15.13
N PRO A 177 0.01 -2.02 -16.08
CA PRO A 177 -1.38 -2.16 -16.52
C PRO A 177 -1.64 -3.46 -17.30
N ASN A 178 -0.59 -4.16 -17.75
CA ASN A 178 -0.70 -5.36 -18.57
C ASN A 178 -0.42 -6.64 -17.79
N ARG A 179 0.22 -6.55 -16.62
CA ARG A 179 0.51 -7.69 -15.75
C ARG A 179 -0.78 -8.27 -15.17
N PRO A 180 -1.06 -9.57 -15.34
CA PRO A 180 -2.12 -10.24 -14.58
C PRO A 180 -1.78 -10.23 -13.09
N ALA A 181 -2.67 -9.67 -12.29
CA ALA A 181 -2.52 -9.58 -10.84
C ALA A 181 -2.59 -10.95 -10.18
N ASN A 182 -1.70 -11.22 -9.22
CA ASN A 182 -1.86 -12.39 -8.34
C ASN A 182 -3.13 -12.25 -7.47
N PHE A 183 -3.64 -11.02 -7.29
CA PHE A 183 -4.83 -10.72 -6.53
C PHE A 183 -6.06 -11.49 -7.05
N ASP A 184 -6.36 -11.35 -8.33
CA ASP A 184 -7.57 -11.88 -8.97
C ASP A 184 -7.39 -12.37 -10.41
N GLY A 185 -6.17 -12.36 -10.95
CA GLY A 185 -5.86 -12.77 -12.32
C GLY A 185 -6.20 -11.73 -13.40
N VAL A 186 -6.73 -10.57 -13.03
CA VAL A 186 -7.08 -9.49 -13.96
C VAL A 186 -5.85 -8.65 -14.27
N LYS A 187 -5.73 -8.14 -15.50
CA LYS A 187 -4.62 -7.25 -15.90
C LYS A 187 -4.64 -5.95 -15.09
N GLY A 188 -3.46 -5.46 -14.73
CA GLY A 188 -3.25 -4.30 -13.86
C GLY A 188 -2.84 -4.76 -12.48
N ALA A 189 -1.54 -4.65 -12.18
CA ALA A 189 -0.96 -5.12 -10.93
C ALA A 189 0.20 -4.23 -10.44
N TRP A 190 0.33 -4.13 -9.11
CA TRP A 190 1.56 -3.66 -8.47
C TRP A 190 2.63 -4.75 -8.53
N VAL A 191 3.73 -4.44 -9.20
CA VAL A 191 4.87 -5.35 -9.41
C VAL A 191 6.02 -4.94 -8.50
N PRO A 192 6.52 -5.85 -7.64
CA PRO A 192 7.63 -5.54 -6.75
C PRO A 192 8.89 -5.15 -7.53
N CYS A 193 9.51 -4.05 -7.11
CA CYS A 193 10.86 -3.67 -7.52
C CYS A 193 11.90 -4.54 -6.82
N GLU A 194 13.16 -4.50 -7.29
CA GLU A 194 14.30 -5.15 -6.63
C GLU A 194 14.06 -6.64 -6.30
N GLY A 195 13.32 -7.33 -7.18
CA GLY A 195 12.95 -8.73 -6.98
C GLY A 195 12.07 -9.00 -5.76
N GLY A 196 11.37 -7.99 -5.22
CA GLY A 196 10.56 -8.11 -4.01
C GLY A 196 11.34 -7.94 -2.70
N ARG A 197 12.53 -7.35 -2.77
CA ARG A 197 13.30 -7.01 -1.57
C ARG A 197 12.56 -6.02 -0.68
N TYR A 198 12.57 -6.30 0.62
CA TYR A 198 12.10 -5.39 1.67
C TYR A 198 13.25 -4.51 2.18
N PHE A 199 12.92 -3.28 2.53
CA PHE A 199 13.79 -2.26 3.07
C PHE A 199 13.30 -1.85 4.46
N ALA A 200 14.21 -1.70 5.42
CA ALA A 200 13.83 -1.22 6.74
C ALA A 200 13.40 0.25 6.64
N ILE A 201 12.23 0.59 7.18
CA ILE A 201 11.63 1.93 7.01
C ILE A 201 12.43 3.01 7.76
N ASP A 202 13.07 2.63 8.86
CA ASP A 202 13.80 3.52 9.78
C ASP A 202 15.32 3.48 9.61
N ASP A 203 15.85 2.66 8.71
CA ASP A 203 17.28 2.54 8.43
C ASP A 203 17.61 2.91 6.97
N PRO A 204 17.98 4.18 6.73
CA PRO A 204 18.38 4.66 5.42
C PRO A 204 19.54 3.90 4.78
N SER A 205 20.39 3.24 5.57
CA SER A 205 21.52 2.46 5.04
C SER A 205 21.06 1.23 4.26
N THR A 206 19.84 0.77 4.49
CA THR A 206 19.27 -0.39 3.81
C THR A 206 18.82 -0.09 2.38
N TYR A 207 18.69 1.17 1.97
CA TYR A 207 18.31 1.55 0.59
C TYR A 207 19.48 1.57 -0.40
N GLY A 208 20.71 1.34 0.07
CA GLY A 208 21.92 1.41 -0.73
C GLY A 208 22.62 2.76 -0.64
N THR A 209 23.70 2.93 -1.41
CA THR A 209 24.46 4.18 -1.44
C THR A 209 23.64 5.32 -2.07
N PRO A 210 23.90 6.60 -1.72
CA PRO A 210 23.31 7.73 -2.43
C PRO A 210 23.50 7.59 -3.95
N HIS A 211 22.46 7.93 -4.72
CA HIS A 211 22.41 7.78 -6.19
C HIS A 211 22.43 6.33 -6.70
N THR A 212 22.14 5.34 -5.85
CA THR A 212 21.81 3.99 -6.33
C THR A 212 20.47 4.01 -7.03
N GLN A 213 20.41 3.52 -8.26
CA GLN A 213 19.17 3.36 -9.01
C GLN A 213 18.43 2.13 -8.51
N VAL A 214 17.12 2.26 -8.29
CA VAL A 214 16.22 1.15 -7.97
C VAL A 214 15.82 0.45 -9.27
N HIS A 215 15.94 -0.87 -9.31
CA HIS A 215 15.49 -1.74 -10.39
C HIS A 215 13.95 -1.90 -10.31
N CYS A 216 13.25 -1.17 -11.17
CA CYS A 216 11.79 -1.16 -11.31
C CYS A 216 11.43 -1.10 -12.81
N PHE A 217 10.15 -1.21 -13.16
CA PHE A 217 9.66 -1.09 -14.55
C PHE A 217 10.28 -2.10 -15.52
N GLY A 218 10.64 -3.30 -15.02
CA GLY A 218 11.27 -4.35 -15.81
C GLY A 218 12.74 -4.11 -16.18
N GLN A 219 13.40 -3.15 -15.51
CA GLN A 219 14.84 -2.88 -15.60
C GLN A 219 15.61 -3.47 -14.42
#